data_AF-A0A7X7WZX1-F1
#
_entry.id   AF-A0A7X7WZX1-F1
#
_cell.length_a   1.000
_cell.length_b   1.000
_cell.length_c   1.000
_cell.angle_alpha   90.00
_cell.angle_beta   90.00
_cell.angle_gamma   90.00
#
_symmetry.space_group_name_H-M   'P 1'
#
loop_
_entity.id
_entity.type
_entity.pdbx_description
1 polymer ?
#
loop_
_entity_poly.entity_id
_entity_poly.type
_entity_poly.pdbx_seq_one_letter_code
_entity_poly.pdbx_strand_id
1 'polypeptide(L)'
;MKTLKFFGIASLVVLASVFTSCSKSNDSSSEITKGDDDGGVKKAPTTDELFAKYIGNYSNITCRTRFTPYGSIQFYLLGIKNKHLWFSQFDSSNGTLKQTWEDTEETDSVLKINKGYGEYGTFQIQSIIPGAQGLNFYKKTDTGNITFLLLSGKWKDASNFCNVAYTVFTSNNKSKHIISCSHADYSYIYLNDWYENSAIIDGCCYSQSGDTLYVCKDNYGPSLDYVPVSYEEGIVCSSYYNNIYRNNFKTGEKVWGTEIKAPFDVPTDANPKYTYTLLDKSTDIWKYKVNMVYYDGTKKEFTFTININTGEYKASV
;
A
#
# COMPACT_ATOMS: atom_id res chain seq x y z
N MET A 1 55.10 3.48 7.53
CA MET A 1 54.64 3.98 6.22
C MET A 1 54.64 2.83 5.21
N LYS A 2 53.46 2.31 4.87
CA LYS A 2 53.24 1.47 3.70
C LYS A 2 51.96 1.97 3.04
N THR A 3 52.11 2.40 1.80
CA THR A 3 51.13 3.04 0.91
C THR A 3 50.17 1.99 0.38
N LEU A 4 48.87 2.11 0.69
CA LEU A 4 47.81 1.40 -0.04
C LEU A 4 47.24 2.33 -1.10
N LYS A 5 47.34 1.90 -2.36
CA LYS A 5 46.78 2.60 -3.52
C LYS A 5 45.30 2.25 -3.69
N PHE A 6 44.53 3.30 -3.97
CA PHE A 6 43.12 3.30 -4.35
C PHE A 6 42.83 2.42 -5.58
N PHE A 7 41.74 1.66 -5.53
CA PHE A 7 40.90 1.35 -6.68
C PHE A 7 39.46 1.72 -6.31
N GLY A 8 39.02 2.91 -6.75
CA GLY A 8 37.64 3.37 -6.61
C GLY A 8 36.79 2.76 -7.71
N ILE A 9 35.82 1.93 -7.34
CA ILE A 9 34.71 1.56 -8.21
C ILE A 9 33.59 2.55 -7.93
N ALA A 10 33.37 3.46 -8.89
CA ALA A 10 32.25 4.38 -8.87
C ALA A 10 30.96 3.59 -9.16
N SER A 11 30.18 3.29 -8.13
CA SER A 11 28.81 2.83 -8.29
C SER A 11 27.93 4.01 -8.68
N LEU A 12 27.49 4.01 -9.93
CA LEU A 12 26.51 4.96 -10.49
C LEU A 12 25.15 4.68 -9.83
N VAL A 13 24.82 5.42 -8.76
CA VAL A 13 23.46 5.43 -8.19
C VAL A 13 22.66 6.47 -8.96
N VAL A 14 21.71 6.01 -9.79
CA VAL A 14 20.71 6.89 -10.41
C VAL A 14 19.75 7.34 -9.31
N LEU A 15 20.02 8.52 -8.73
CA LEU A 15 19.02 9.24 -7.94
C LEU A 15 17.90 9.68 -8.89
N ALA A 16 16.72 9.07 -8.77
CA ALA A 16 15.49 9.69 -9.25
C ALA A 16 15.16 10.85 -8.31
N SER A 17 15.60 12.05 -8.66
CA SER A 17 15.23 13.28 -7.97
C SER A 17 13.77 13.62 -8.26
N VAL A 18 12.92 13.45 -7.25
CA VAL A 18 11.60 14.09 -7.21
C VAL A 18 11.83 15.57 -6.89
N PHE A 19 11.70 16.44 -7.89
CA PHE A 19 11.69 17.88 -7.66
C PHE A 19 10.35 18.30 -7.05
N THR A 20 10.32 18.55 -5.74
CA THR A 20 9.29 19.39 -5.13
C THR A 20 9.72 20.84 -5.27
N SER A 21 9.20 21.52 -6.31
CA SER A 21 9.35 22.97 -6.43
C SER A 21 8.41 23.66 -5.43
N CYS A 22 8.99 24.21 -4.37
CA CYS A 22 8.43 25.34 -3.67
C CYS A 22 8.93 26.61 -4.36
N SER A 23 8.03 27.42 -4.91
CA SER A 23 8.28 28.86 -5.01
C SER A 23 7.01 29.63 -4.64
N LYS A 24 7.14 30.40 -3.55
CA LYS A 24 6.31 31.57 -3.29
C LYS A 24 6.71 32.66 -4.29
N SER A 25 5.70 33.39 -4.74
CA SER A 25 5.70 34.54 -5.64
C SER A 25 6.78 35.58 -5.35
N ASN A 26 7.40 36.11 -6.41
CA ASN A 26 7.48 37.54 -6.69
C ASN A 26 7.87 37.80 -8.15
N ASP A 27 7.24 38.82 -8.72
CA ASP A 27 7.41 39.32 -10.08
C ASP A 27 8.86 39.56 -10.48
N SER A 28 9.25 38.98 -11.61
CA SER A 28 10.14 39.63 -12.57
C SER A 28 9.93 38.98 -13.92
N SER A 29 9.40 39.77 -14.85
CA SER A 29 9.30 39.49 -16.29
C SER A 29 10.60 38.92 -16.85
N SER A 30 10.53 37.72 -17.42
CA SER A 30 11.53 37.24 -18.38
C SER A 30 10.80 36.85 -19.65
N GLU A 31 11.15 37.54 -20.73
CA GLU A 31 10.58 37.46 -22.06
C GLU A 31 10.51 36.02 -22.60
N ILE A 32 9.38 35.72 -23.22
CA ILE A 32 9.13 34.48 -23.96
C ILE A 32 10.02 34.51 -25.20
N THR A 33 11.05 33.66 -25.24
CA THR A 33 11.64 33.24 -26.51
C THR A 33 10.66 32.29 -27.19
N LYS A 34 10.01 32.77 -28.24
CA LYS A 34 9.22 31.95 -29.16
C LYS A 34 10.16 30.97 -29.87
N GLY A 35 10.02 29.69 -29.54
CA GLY A 35 10.42 28.59 -30.40
C GLY A 35 9.15 27.93 -30.92
N ASP A 36 8.75 28.30 -32.13
CA ASP A 36 7.73 27.58 -32.89
C ASP A 36 8.42 26.33 -33.47
N ASP A 37 8.20 25.15 -32.86
CA ASP A 37 7.76 23.93 -33.57
C ASP A 37 7.65 22.69 -32.65
N ASP A 38 6.61 21.90 -32.96
CA ASP A 38 6.47 20.44 -32.88
C ASP A 38 6.17 19.69 -31.55
N GLY A 39 5.16 18.81 -31.60
CA GLY A 39 4.90 17.77 -30.60
C GLY A 39 4.02 18.13 -29.40
N GLY A 40 2.75 18.50 -29.62
CA GLY A 40 1.80 18.90 -28.57
C GLY A 40 1.52 17.82 -27.50
N VAL A 41 2.35 17.78 -26.45
CA VAL A 41 2.02 17.07 -25.19
C VAL A 41 0.89 17.86 -24.53
N LYS A 42 -0.35 17.35 -24.62
CA LYS A 42 -1.47 17.91 -23.87
C LYS A 42 -1.10 17.94 -22.39
N LYS A 43 -1.03 19.15 -21.82
CA LYS A 43 -0.81 19.36 -20.39
C LYS A 43 -1.85 18.54 -19.62
N ALA A 44 -1.40 17.71 -18.68
CA ALA A 44 -2.31 16.99 -17.80
C ALA A 44 -3.18 18.00 -17.03
N PRO A 45 -4.48 17.73 -16.84
CA PRO A 45 -5.37 18.68 -16.17
C PRO A 45 -4.87 18.97 -14.75
N THR A 46 -5.23 20.10 -14.15
CA THR A 46 -4.93 20.37 -12.74
C THR A 46 -5.93 19.64 -11.83
N THR A 47 -5.67 19.59 -10.52
CA THR A 47 -6.65 19.07 -9.54
C THR A 47 -7.94 19.87 -9.62
N ASP A 48 -7.86 21.20 -9.60
CA ASP A 48 -9.04 22.10 -9.63
C ASP A 48 -9.85 21.96 -10.92
N GLU A 49 -9.19 21.77 -12.07
CA GLU A 49 -9.88 21.48 -13.34
C GLU A 49 -10.69 20.19 -13.28
N LEU A 50 -10.16 19.14 -12.64
CA LEU A 50 -10.90 17.88 -12.48
C LEU A 50 -12.07 18.03 -11.49
N PHE A 51 -11.88 18.75 -10.39
CA PHE A 51 -12.97 19.04 -9.46
C PHE A 51 -14.07 19.87 -10.13
N ALA A 52 -13.71 20.91 -10.90
CA ALA A 52 -14.68 21.71 -11.66
C ALA A 52 -15.47 20.86 -12.67
N LYS A 53 -14.77 19.97 -13.38
CA LYS A 53 -15.39 19.11 -14.40
C LYS A 53 -16.31 18.04 -13.81
N TYR A 54 -15.88 17.35 -12.76
CA TYR A 54 -16.54 16.13 -12.29
C TYR A 54 -17.40 16.32 -11.04
N ILE A 55 -17.13 17.35 -10.25
CA ILE A 55 -17.87 17.64 -9.01
C ILE A 55 -18.74 18.90 -9.17
N GLY A 56 -18.35 19.84 -10.04
CA GLY A 56 -19.07 21.10 -10.22
C GLY A 56 -18.74 22.10 -9.12
N ASN A 57 -19.68 22.36 -8.20
CA ASN A 57 -19.40 23.21 -7.04
C ASN A 57 -18.70 22.40 -5.94
N TYR A 58 -17.42 22.72 -5.70
CA TYR A 58 -16.56 22.04 -4.72
C TYR A 58 -16.05 22.97 -3.61
N SER A 59 -16.68 24.14 -3.41
CA SER A 59 -16.25 25.13 -2.41
C SER A 59 -16.30 24.60 -0.98
N ASN A 60 -17.14 23.59 -0.72
CA ASN A 60 -17.26 22.88 0.54
C ASN A 60 -16.26 21.73 0.72
N ILE A 61 -15.33 21.53 -0.23
CA ILE A 61 -14.30 20.49 -0.18
C ILE A 61 -12.92 21.13 0.03
N THR A 62 -12.29 20.79 1.14
CA THR A 62 -10.92 21.22 1.51
C THR A 62 -9.93 20.06 1.45
N CYS A 63 -8.63 20.33 1.61
CA CYS A 63 -7.56 19.31 1.55
C CYS A 63 -7.62 18.43 0.29
N ARG A 64 -7.98 19.06 -0.84
CA ARG A 64 -8.35 18.38 -2.09
C ARG A 64 -7.17 17.69 -2.74
N THR A 65 -7.39 16.51 -3.29
CA THR A 65 -6.38 15.78 -4.04
C THR A 65 -6.99 15.00 -5.18
N ARG A 66 -6.26 14.91 -6.29
CA ARG A 66 -6.50 13.90 -7.31
C ARG A 66 -5.50 12.76 -7.13
N PHE A 67 -5.95 11.54 -7.38
CA PHE A 67 -5.06 10.38 -7.41
C PHE A 67 -5.41 9.48 -8.59
N THR A 68 -4.42 9.16 -9.41
CA THR A 68 -4.56 8.20 -10.51
C THR A 68 -3.55 7.09 -10.26
N PRO A 69 -4.00 5.87 -9.92
CA PRO A 69 -3.06 4.77 -9.75
C PRO A 69 -2.33 4.45 -11.05
N TYR A 70 -1.05 4.09 -10.95
CA TYR A 70 -0.23 3.79 -12.10
C TYR A 70 -0.84 2.63 -12.92
N GLY A 71 -0.95 2.83 -14.24
CA GLY A 71 -1.57 1.85 -15.14
C GLY A 71 -3.08 1.65 -14.96
N SER A 72 -3.75 2.45 -14.14
CA SER A 72 -5.19 2.34 -13.90
C SER A 72 -6.01 3.17 -14.89
N ILE A 73 -7.13 2.62 -15.35
CA ILE A 73 -8.17 3.34 -16.08
C ILE A 73 -9.15 4.07 -15.14
N GLN A 74 -8.74 4.36 -13.91
CA GLN A 74 -9.56 5.01 -12.91
C GLN A 74 -8.79 6.14 -12.23
N PHE A 75 -9.50 7.15 -11.75
CA PHE A 75 -8.92 8.17 -10.90
C PHE A 75 -9.88 8.50 -9.74
N TYR A 76 -9.33 9.09 -8.70
CA TYR A 76 -10.02 9.44 -7.47
C TYR A 76 -9.88 10.93 -7.23
N LEU A 77 -10.97 11.54 -6.77
CA LEU A 77 -10.96 12.86 -6.16
C LEU A 77 -11.24 12.67 -4.68
N LEU A 78 -10.38 13.24 -3.83
CA LEU A 78 -10.44 13.08 -2.37
C LEU A 78 -10.40 14.44 -1.68
N GLY A 79 -10.92 14.52 -0.47
CA GLY A 79 -10.83 15.71 0.36
C GLY A 79 -11.64 15.60 1.64
N ILE A 80 -11.79 16.74 2.32
CA ILE A 80 -12.70 16.93 3.45
C ILE A 80 -13.90 17.72 2.94
N LYS A 81 -15.03 17.04 2.70
CA LYS A 81 -16.27 17.61 2.17
C LYS A 81 -17.25 17.82 3.32
N ASN A 82 -17.71 19.05 3.54
CA ASN A 82 -18.61 19.36 4.67
C ASN A 82 -18.09 18.86 6.03
N LYS A 83 -16.77 18.93 6.27
CA LYS A 83 -16.08 18.34 7.42
C LYS A 83 -16.07 16.81 7.49
N HIS A 84 -16.41 16.07 6.44
CA HIS A 84 -16.30 14.62 6.43
C HIS A 84 -15.21 14.18 5.45
N LEU A 85 -14.42 13.18 5.82
CA LEU A 85 -13.48 12.55 4.88
C LEU A 85 -14.30 11.98 3.72
N TRP A 86 -13.82 12.20 2.50
CA TRP A 86 -14.61 11.91 1.31
C TRP A 86 -13.73 11.52 0.12
N PHE A 87 -14.25 10.61 -0.70
CA PHE A 87 -13.73 10.40 -2.06
C PHE A 87 -14.83 10.06 -3.06
N SER A 88 -14.56 10.36 -4.33
CA SER A 88 -15.26 9.80 -5.48
C SER A 88 -14.29 9.17 -6.47
N GLN A 89 -14.65 7.99 -6.97
CA GLN A 89 -13.91 7.24 -7.98
C GLN A 89 -14.59 7.40 -9.33
N PHE A 90 -13.79 7.65 -10.36
CA PHE A 90 -14.24 7.84 -11.73
C PHE A 90 -13.48 6.92 -12.69
N ASP A 91 -14.15 6.58 -13.79
CA ASP A 91 -13.54 5.95 -14.95
C ASP A 91 -12.75 6.99 -15.76
N SER A 92 -11.45 6.76 -15.96
CA SER A 92 -10.59 7.67 -16.71
C SER A 92 -10.94 7.72 -18.21
N SER A 93 -11.59 6.70 -18.76
CA SER A 93 -11.87 6.61 -20.20
C SER A 93 -13.05 7.47 -20.62
N ASN A 94 -14.09 7.54 -19.79
CA ASN A 94 -15.34 8.23 -20.11
C ASN A 94 -15.82 9.19 -19.00
N GLY A 95 -15.12 9.24 -17.87
CA GLY A 95 -15.46 10.15 -16.77
C GLY A 95 -16.64 9.71 -15.90
N THR A 96 -17.13 8.48 -16.07
CA THR A 96 -18.30 7.98 -15.32
C THR A 96 -17.95 7.81 -13.84
N LEU A 97 -18.80 8.32 -12.95
CA LEU A 97 -18.72 8.06 -11.52
C LEU A 97 -18.97 6.58 -11.23
N LYS A 98 -18.04 5.91 -10.55
CA LYS A 98 -18.13 4.50 -10.18
C LYS A 98 -18.61 4.31 -8.75
N GLN A 99 -18.08 5.11 -7.83
CA GLN A 99 -18.50 5.09 -6.43
C GLN A 99 -18.11 6.38 -5.73
N THR A 100 -18.79 6.63 -4.61
CA THR A 100 -18.51 7.70 -3.67
C THR A 100 -18.54 7.12 -2.28
N TRP A 101 -17.68 7.63 -1.40
CA TRP A 101 -17.68 7.34 0.01
C TRP A 101 -17.53 8.65 0.79
N GLU A 102 -18.23 8.73 1.92
CA GLU A 102 -18.19 9.84 2.86
C GLU A 102 -18.19 9.22 4.26
N ASP A 103 -17.28 9.67 5.12
CA ASP A 103 -17.22 9.28 6.52
C ASP A 103 -18.44 9.79 7.28
N THR A 104 -18.87 9.05 8.30
CA THR A 104 -19.98 9.43 9.17
C THR A 104 -19.56 10.40 10.27
N GLU A 105 -18.29 10.39 10.66
CA GLU A 105 -17.76 11.29 11.68
C GLU A 105 -17.14 12.56 11.07
N GLU A 106 -17.25 13.67 11.80
CA GLU A 106 -16.59 14.91 11.42
C GLU A 106 -15.06 14.79 11.58
N THR A 107 -14.34 15.37 10.64
CA THR A 107 -12.89 15.50 10.57
C THR A 107 -12.55 16.94 10.27
N ASP A 108 -11.91 17.61 11.24
CA ASP A 108 -11.33 18.93 11.03
C ASP A 108 -10.01 18.83 10.24
N SER A 109 -9.66 19.89 9.51
CA SER A 109 -8.36 20.00 8.83
C SER A 109 -7.18 20.17 9.79
N VAL A 110 -7.45 20.32 11.09
CA VAL A 110 -6.46 20.43 12.17
C VAL A 110 -6.77 19.37 13.21
N LEU A 111 -5.89 18.38 13.34
CA LEU A 111 -6.05 17.25 14.25
C LEU A 111 -5.16 17.41 15.48
N LYS A 112 -5.65 16.96 16.64
CA LYS A 112 -4.83 16.73 17.83
C LYS A 112 -4.53 15.23 17.92
N ILE A 113 -3.28 14.86 17.66
CA ILE A 113 -2.87 13.46 17.52
C ILE A 113 -1.95 13.09 18.68
N ASN A 114 -2.19 11.92 19.28
CA ASN A 114 -1.33 11.35 20.31
C ASN A 114 -0.02 10.87 19.66
N LYS A 115 1.13 11.38 20.13
CA LYS A 115 2.47 11.02 19.64
C LYS A 115 3.06 9.80 20.38
N GLY A 116 2.37 9.29 21.39
CA GLY A 116 2.86 8.28 22.34
C GLY A 116 3.25 8.92 23.68
N TYR A 117 3.45 8.10 24.70
CA TYR A 117 3.93 8.52 26.03
C TYR A 117 3.12 9.65 26.71
N GLY A 118 1.85 9.81 26.35
CA GLY A 118 0.98 10.89 26.85
C GLY A 118 1.17 12.24 26.15
N GLU A 119 2.03 12.31 25.13
CA GLU A 119 2.26 13.52 24.35
C GLU A 119 1.23 13.68 23.23
N TYR A 120 0.89 14.93 22.92
CA TYR A 120 0.00 15.28 21.83
C TYR A 120 0.61 16.37 20.96
N GLY A 121 0.47 16.21 19.65
CA GLY A 121 0.81 17.24 18.68
C GLY A 121 -0.41 17.74 17.92
N THR A 122 -0.30 18.94 17.37
CA THR A 122 -1.27 19.48 16.43
C THR A 122 -0.77 19.23 15.00
N PHE A 123 -1.57 18.55 14.20
CA PHE A 123 -1.27 18.23 12.80
C PHE A 123 -2.24 18.97 11.88
N GLN A 124 -1.72 19.75 10.95
CA GLN A 124 -2.51 20.43 9.93
C GLN A 124 -2.50 19.64 8.64
N ILE A 125 -3.68 19.13 8.26
CA ILE A 125 -3.91 18.41 7.01
C ILE A 125 -3.86 19.41 5.85
N GLN A 126 -3.09 19.08 4.82
CA GLN A 126 -2.99 19.86 3.58
C GLN A 126 -3.59 19.10 2.40
N SER A 127 -3.48 17.77 2.40
CA SER A 127 -4.04 16.88 1.37
C SER A 127 -4.39 15.52 1.94
N ILE A 128 -5.25 14.78 1.23
CA ILE A 128 -5.62 13.40 1.57
C ILE A 128 -5.30 12.52 0.38
N ILE A 129 -4.51 11.47 0.60
CA ILE A 129 -4.18 10.50 -0.44
C ILE A 129 -4.60 9.08 0.00
N PRO A 130 -4.90 8.19 -0.94
CA PRO A 130 -5.06 6.77 -0.65
C PRO A 130 -3.87 6.18 0.12
N GLY A 131 -4.15 5.44 1.19
CA GLY A 131 -3.14 4.72 1.96
C GLY A 131 -3.24 3.22 1.70
N ALA A 132 -2.46 2.65 0.78
CA ALA A 132 -2.21 1.22 0.72
C ALA A 132 -1.16 0.93 -0.35
N GLN A 133 -0.24 0.02 -0.05
CA GLN A 133 0.65 -0.57 -1.04
C GLN A 133 -0.16 -1.61 -1.84
N GLY A 134 -0.71 -1.24 -3.00
CA GLY A 134 -1.48 -2.18 -3.84
C GLY A 134 -2.98 -1.87 -4.03
N LEU A 135 -3.35 -0.59 -4.07
CA LEU A 135 -4.58 -0.08 -4.70
C LEU A 135 -5.93 -0.29 -3.97
N ASN A 136 -6.03 -1.20 -3.01
CA ASN A 136 -7.27 -1.44 -2.26
C ASN A 136 -7.35 -0.61 -0.97
N PHE A 137 -7.27 0.72 -1.10
CA PHE A 137 -7.41 1.63 0.04
C PHE A 137 -8.86 1.75 0.53
N TYR A 138 -9.83 1.20 -0.20
CA TYR A 138 -11.23 1.16 0.17
C TYR A 138 -11.79 -0.25 -0.03
N LYS A 139 -12.42 -0.78 1.01
CA LYS A 139 -13.03 -2.11 1.03
C LYS A 139 -14.42 -2.04 1.64
N LYS A 140 -15.43 -2.59 0.98
CA LYS A 140 -16.73 -2.85 1.59
C LYS A 140 -16.66 -4.10 2.46
N THR A 141 -17.33 -4.06 3.60
CA THR A 141 -17.50 -5.19 4.52
C THR A 141 -18.99 -5.53 4.61
N ASP A 142 -19.34 -6.58 5.36
CA ASP A 142 -20.73 -7.01 5.51
C ASP A 142 -21.58 -5.97 6.26
N THR A 143 -20.93 -5.13 7.08
CA THR A 143 -21.61 -4.15 7.95
C THR A 143 -21.23 -2.70 7.67
N GLY A 144 -20.33 -2.45 6.71
CA GLY A 144 -19.89 -1.11 6.33
C GLY A 144 -18.68 -1.12 5.40
N ASN A 145 -17.59 -0.47 5.79
CA ASN A 145 -16.37 -0.38 4.99
C ASN A 145 -15.12 -0.10 5.84
N ILE A 146 -13.97 -0.40 5.25
CA ILE A 146 -12.65 -0.04 5.75
C ILE A 146 -12.01 0.87 4.70
N THR A 147 -11.63 2.07 5.13
CA THR A 147 -10.98 3.07 4.27
C THR A 147 -9.63 3.43 4.87
N PHE A 148 -8.58 3.15 4.13
CA PHE A 148 -7.19 3.44 4.47
C PHE A 148 -6.74 4.73 3.78
N LEU A 149 -6.38 5.74 4.55
CA LEU A 149 -5.97 7.06 4.06
C LEU A 149 -4.60 7.42 4.64
N LEU A 150 -3.88 8.26 3.89
CA LEU A 150 -2.77 9.03 4.41
C LEU A 150 -3.18 10.49 4.45
N LEU A 151 -3.16 11.06 5.66
CA LEU A 151 -3.34 12.48 5.87
C LEU A 151 -1.98 13.14 5.71
N SER A 152 -1.85 13.91 4.64
CA SER A 152 -0.61 14.54 4.22
C SER A 152 -0.62 15.99 4.69
N GLY A 153 0.40 16.39 5.45
CA GLY A 153 0.38 17.68 6.12
C GLY A 153 1.62 17.97 6.94
N LYS A 154 1.47 18.84 7.95
CA LYS A 154 2.58 19.29 8.80
C LYS A 154 2.17 19.30 10.26
N TRP A 155 3.10 18.90 11.12
CA TRP A 155 2.98 19.19 12.54
C TRP A 155 3.23 20.68 12.77
N LYS A 156 2.49 21.28 13.71
CA LYS A 156 2.60 22.71 14.03
C LYS A 156 4.01 23.12 14.49
N ASP A 157 4.73 22.18 15.10
CA ASP A 157 6.09 22.31 15.63
C ASP A 157 7.18 21.79 14.66
N ALA A 158 6.82 21.32 13.46
CA ALA A 158 7.76 20.79 12.48
C ALA A 158 7.78 21.58 11.17
N SER A 159 8.95 21.71 10.55
CA SER A 159 9.10 22.32 9.22
C SER A 159 8.67 21.38 8.08
N ASN A 160 8.86 20.08 8.31
CA ASN A 160 8.78 19.06 7.28
C ASN A 160 7.36 18.57 7.08
N PHE A 161 7.05 18.29 5.82
CA PHE A 161 5.81 17.64 5.44
C PHE A 161 5.92 16.16 5.78
N CYS A 162 4.83 15.57 6.29
CA CYS A 162 4.77 14.14 6.59
C CYS A 162 3.37 13.59 6.34
N ASN A 163 3.29 12.26 6.34
CA ASN A 163 2.03 11.52 6.20
C ASN A 163 1.70 10.86 7.53
N VAL A 164 0.42 10.93 7.90
CA VAL A 164 -0.14 10.18 9.02
C VAL A 164 -1.08 9.12 8.46
N ALA A 165 -0.93 7.85 8.84
CA ALA A 165 -1.91 6.84 8.49
C ALA A 165 -3.19 7.03 9.29
N TYR A 166 -4.30 7.00 8.58
CA TYR A 166 -5.63 7.20 9.12
C TYR A 166 -6.56 6.17 8.51
N THR A 167 -6.98 5.21 9.32
CA THR A 167 -7.92 4.17 8.88
C THR A 167 -9.28 4.45 9.49
N VAL A 168 -10.29 4.48 8.64
CA VAL A 168 -11.70 4.61 9.04
C VAL A 168 -12.36 3.25 8.88
N PHE A 169 -12.84 2.70 10.00
CA PHE A 169 -13.74 1.57 10.02
C PHE A 169 -15.15 2.11 10.16
N THR A 170 -16.06 1.75 9.26
CA THR A 170 -17.50 1.99 9.44
C THR A 170 -18.20 0.65 9.58
N SER A 171 -19.09 0.56 10.58
CA SER A 171 -19.91 -0.61 10.82
C SER A 171 -21.22 -0.20 11.48
N ASN A 172 -22.35 -0.60 10.90
CA ASN A 172 -23.69 -0.36 11.46
C ASN A 172 -23.94 1.12 11.82
N ASN A 173 -23.60 2.05 10.91
CA ASN A 173 -23.72 3.51 11.08
C ASN A 173 -22.87 4.12 12.21
N LYS A 174 -21.83 3.43 12.66
CA LYS A 174 -20.80 3.96 13.54
C LYS A 174 -19.47 3.96 12.81
N SER A 175 -18.61 4.92 13.10
CA SER A 175 -17.22 4.87 12.67
C SER A 175 -16.27 4.73 13.85
N LYS A 176 -15.08 4.20 13.56
CA LYS A 176 -13.96 4.13 14.47
C LYS A 176 -12.70 4.43 13.70
N HIS A 177 -11.89 5.35 14.22
CA HIS A 177 -10.71 5.85 13.55
C HIS A 177 -9.44 5.35 14.24
N ILE A 178 -8.54 4.77 13.46
CA ILE A 178 -7.22 4.36 13.90
C ILE A 178 -6.19 5.27 13.25
N ILE A 179 -5.44 5.98 14.08
CA ILE A 179 -4.32 6.83 13.66
C ILE A 179 -3.02 6.09 14.01
N SER A 180 -2.19 5.82 13.01
CA SER A 180 -0.82 5.34 13.23
C SER A 180 0.17 6.38 12.72
N CYS A 181 1.08 6.77 13.61
CA CYS A 181 2.20 7.65 13.30
C CYS A 181 3.46 6.80 13.27
N SER A 182 4.04 6.64 12.08
CA SER A 182 5.40 6.10 11.92
C SER A 182 6.35 6.95 12.77
N HIS A 183 6.94 6.37 13.82
CA HIS A 183 7.72 7.11 14.83
C HIS A 183 9.09 7.58 14.34
N ALA A 184 9.47 7.28 13.09
CA ALA A 184 10.74 7.72 12.52
C ALA A 184 10.66 7.87 10.99
N ASP A 185 11.35 8.90 10.50
CA ASP A 185 11.68 9.23 9.13
C ASP A 185 11.73 8.01 8.17
N TYR A 186 10.64 7.72 7.44
CA TYR A 186 10.52 6.66 6.41
C TYR A 186 10.16 5.23 6.84
N SER A 187 9.36 5.04 7.90
CA SER A 187 8.80 3.69 8.15
C SER A 187 7.48 3.45 7.40
N TYR A 188 7.49 2.43 6.55
CA TYR A 188 6.35 1.89 5.82
C TYR A 188 5.21 1.57 6.79
N ILE A 189 4.08 2.27 6.71
CA ILE A 189 2.88 1.87 7.43
C ILE A 189 2.33 0.63 6.72
N TYR A 190 2.42 -0.52 7.40
CA TYR A 190 1.85 -1.77 6.91
C TYR A 190 0.33 -1.73 7.08
N LEU A 191 -0.35 -1.59 5.95
CA LEU A 191 -1.80 -1.61 5.83
C LEU A 191 -2.15 -2.80 4.94
N ASN A 192 -2.64 -3.87 5.57
CA ASN A 192 -3.02 -5.08 4.85
C ASN A 192 -4.50 -5.35 5.06
N ASP A 193 -5.21 -5.59 3.97
CA ASP A 193 -6.45 -6.34 4.05
C ASP A 193 -6.15 -7.76 4.56
N TRP A 194 -7.03 -8.30 5.39
CA TRP A 194 -6.78 -9.55 6.08
C TRP A 194 -8.03 -10.44 6.16
N TYR A 195 -7.97 -11.49 6.97
CA TYR A 195 -8.99 -12.54 7.06
C TYR A 195 -10.37 -11.99 7.46
N GLU A 196 -11.45 -12.48 6.83
CA GLU A 196 -12.85 -12.14 7.19
C GLU A 196 -13.09 -10.66 7.51
N ASN A 197 -12.79 -9.80 6.54
CA ASN A 197 -12.98 -8.34 6.66
C ASN A 197 -12.21 -7.69 7.82
N SER A 198 -11.13 -8.31 8.30
CA SER A 198 -10.16 -7.66 9.20
C SER A 198 -9.11 -6.86 8.44
N ALA A 199 -8.39 -6.04 9.17
CA ALA A 199 -7.22 -5.32 8.67
C ALA A 199 -6.05 -5.49 9.64
N ILE A 200 -4.83 -5.54 9.10
CA ILE A 200 -3.62 -5.38 9.91
C ILE A 200 -3.04 -4.00 9.67
N ILE A 201 -2.90 -3.25 10.76
CA ILE A 201 -2.37 -1.88 10.78
C ILE A 201 -1.26 -1.86 11.83
N ASP A 202 -0.03 -1.63 11.39
CA ASP A 202 1.13 -1.42 12.28
C ASP A 202 1.29 -2.53 13.33
N GLY A 203 1.26 -3.79 12.86
CA GLY A 203 1.40 -4.97 13.72
C GLY A 203 0.20 -5.25 14.62
N CYS A 204 -0.95 -4.59 14.44
CA CYS A 204 -2.18 -4.89 15.16
C CYS A 204 -3.26 -5.38 14.19
N CYS A 205 -3.94 -6.47 14.53
CA CYS A 205 -5.08 -6.97 13.77
C CYS A 205 -6.37 -6.39 14.34
N TYR A 206 -7.21 -5.83 13.46
CA TYR A 206 -8.47 -5.19 13.79
C TYR A 206 -9.62 -5.90 13.09
N SER A 207 -10.75 -6.06 13.77
CA SER A 207 -12.01 -6.51 13.18
C SER A 207 -12.54 -5.51 12.13
N GLN A 208 -13.60 -5.89 11.42
CA GLN A 208 -14.30 -4.98 10.50
C GLN A 208 -14.87 -3.72 11.18
N SER A 209 -15.08 -3.74 12.51
CA SER A 209 -15.54 -2.59 13.31
C SER A 209 -14.38 -1.77 13.88
N GLY A 210 -13.12 -2.18 13.64
CA GLY A 210 -11.94 -1.53 14.18
C GLY A 210 -11.59 -1.96 15.61
N ASP A 211 -12.12 -3.06 16.11
CA ASP A 211 -11.76 -3.59 17.44
C ASP A 211 -10.51 -4.45 17.35
N THR A 212 -9.56 -4.25 18.26
CA THR A 212 -8.31 -5.00 18.28
C THR A 212 -8.60 -6.46 18.59
N LEU A 213 -8.23 -7.35 17.67
CA LEU A 213 -8.33 -8.80 17.81
C LEU A 213 -7.07 -9.36 18.48
N TYR A 214 -5.89 -8.93 18.04
CA TYR A 214 -4.60 -9.23 18.65
C TYR A 214 -3.51 -8.27 18.19
N VAL A 215 -2.38 -8.29 18.90
CA VAL A 215 -1.14 -7.61 18.52
C VAL A 215 -0.14 -8.68 18.07
N CYS A 216 0.51 -8.45 16.93
CA CYS A 216 1.53 -9.35 16.40
C CYS A 216 2.73 -9.44 17.36
N LYS A 217 3.25 -10.66 17.60
CA LYS A 217 4.33 -10.88 18.56
C LYS A 217 5.57 -10.04 18.28
N ASP A 218 5.96 -9.96 17.01
CA ASP A 218 7.17 -9.25 16.59
C ASP A 218 6.91 -7.75 16.33
N ASN A 219 5.73 -7.24 16.65
CA ASN A 219 5.24 -5.90 16.30
C ASN A 219 5.23 -5.58 14.79
N TYR A 220 5.50 -6.58 13.95
CA TYR A 220 5.37 -6.49 12.50
C TYR A 220 4.24 -7.39 12.04
N GLY A 221 3.41 -6.85 11.14
CA GLY A 221 2.38 -7.62 10.46
C GLY A 221 2.93 -8.50 9.34
N PRO A 222 2.08 -9.33 8.70
CA PRO A 222 2.42 -10.06 7.48
C PRO A 222 2.90 -9.12 6.38
N SER A 223 3.80 -9.60 5.53
CA SER A 223 4.05 -8.96 4.23
C SER A 223 2.83 -9.15 3.30
N LEU A 224 2.77 -8.36 2.22
CA LEU A 224 1.68 -8.42 1.24
C LEU A 224 1.54 -9.77 0.53
N ASP A 225 2.59 -10.59 0.52
CA ASP A 225 2.61 -11.88 -0.16
C ASP A 225 1.91 -13.00 0.63
N TYR A 226 1.57 -12.74 1.90
CA TYR A 226 0.83 -13.71 2.70
C TYR A 226 -0.62 -13.83 2.26
N VAL A 227 -1.08 -15.07 2.16
CA VAL A 227 -2.49 -15.39 2.00
C VAL A 227 -3.06 -15.77 3.37
N PRO A 228 -4.00 -15.00 3.93
CA PRO A 228 -4.58 -15.30 5.24
C PRO A 228 -5.39 -16.59 5.21
N VAL A 229 -5.27 -17.40 6.27
CA VAL A 229 -6.07 -18.62 6.51
C VAL A 229 -6.91 -18.55 7.79
N SER A 230 -6.56 -17.64 8.69
CA SER A 230 -7.36 -17.24 9.85
C SER A 230 -7.02 -15.80 10.23
N TYR A 231 -7.65 -15.26 11.27
CA TYR A 231 -7.24 -13.97 11.82
C TYR A 231 -5.78 -13.96 12.23
N GLU A 232 -5.28 -15.05 12.82
CA GLU A 232 -3.95 -15.12 13.41
C GLU A 232 -2.89 -15.67 12.44
N GLU A 233 -3.27 -16.29 11.33
CA GLU A 233 -2.36 -17.10 10.52
C GLU A 233 -2.43 -16.79 9.03
N GLY A 234 -1.27 -16.91 8.38
CA GLY A 234 -1.14 -16.77 6.94
C GLY A 234 -0.10 -17.72 6.35
N ILE A 235 -0.22 -17.94 5.05
CA ILE A 235 0.67 -18.81 4.26
C ILE A 235 1.41 -18.00 3.20
N VAL A 236 2.71 -18.23 3.04
CA VAL A 236 3.54 -17.57 2.04
C VAL A 236 4.53 -18.53 1.38
N CYS A 237 4.75 -18.38 0.07
CA CYS A 237 5.86 -19.03 -0.64
C CYS A 237 7.05 -18.08 -0.68
N SER A 238 8.22 -18.53 -0.21
CA SER A 238 9.47 -17.78 -0.29
C SER A 238 10.25 -18.19 -1.54
N SER A 239 10.43 -17.27 -2.48
CA SER A 239 11.28 -17.47 -3.67
C SER A 239 12.77 -17.53 -3.35
N TYR A 240 13.16 -16.96 -2.22
CA TYR A 240 14.55 -16.97 -1.77
C TYR A 240 14.94 -18.33 -1.18
N TYR A 241 14.08 -18.91 -0.33
CA TYR A 241 14.35 -20.19 0.33
C TYR A 241 13.79 -21.40 -0.43
N ASN A 242 12.93 -21.17 -1.43
CA ASN A 242 12.17 -22.21 -2.11
C ASN A 242 11.37 -23.10 -1.13
N ASN A 243 10.72 -22.43 -0.18
CA ASN A 243 9.88 -23.04 0.84
C ASN A 243 8.50 -22.38 0.85
N ILE A 244 7.53 -23.08 1.41
CA ILE A 244 6.24 -22.54 1.79
C ILE A 244 6.06 -22.68 3.30
N TYR A 245 5.55 -21.63 3.93
CA TYR A 245 5.41 -21.52 5.38
C TYR A 245 3.98 -21.17 5.76
N ARG A 246 3.51 -21.73 6.88
CA ARG A 246 2.34 -21.23 7.62
C ARG A 246 2.81 -20.67 8.95
N ASN A 247 2.51 -19.41 9.21
CA ASN A 247 2.96 -18.69 10.42
C ASN A 247 1.75 -18.17 11.20
N ASN A 248 1.87 -18.15 12.52
CA ASN A 248 0.92 -17.52 13.43
C ASN A 248 1.49 -16.20 13.94
N PHE A 249 0.87 -15.09 13.55
CA PHE A 249 1.35 -13.74 13.83
C PHE A 249 1.11 -13.30 15.26
N LYS A 250 0.10 -13.85 15.94
CA LYS A 250 -0.17 -13.55 17.35
C LYS A 250 0.91 -14.13 18.26
N THR A 251 1.35 -15.35 17.98
CA THR A 251 2.38 -16.04 18.77
C THR A 251 3.80 -15.81 18.26
N GLY A 252 3.96 -15.48 16.98
CA GLY A 252 5.25 -15.40 16.27
C GLY A 252 5.77 -16.78 15.85
N GLU A 253 5.00 -17.84 16.05
CA GLU A 253 5.44 -19.21 15.81
C GLU A 253 5.15 -19.66 14.37
N LYS A 254 6.07 -20.48 13.84
CA LYS A 254 5.86 -21.20 12.58
C LYS A 254 5.04 -22.45 12.86
N VAL A 255 3.84 -22.51 12.29
CA VAL A 255 2.93 -23.67 12.40
C VAL A 255 3.53 -24.87 11.66
N TRP A 256 3.99 -24.66 10.42
CA TRP A 256 4.78 -25.62 9.66
C TRP A 256 5.57 -24.93 8.54
N GLY A 257 6.54 -25.64 7.98
CA GLY A 257 7.29 -25.22 6.79
C GLY A 257 7.67 -26.41 5.93
N THR A 258 7.46 -26.29 4.62
CA THR A 258 7.72 -27.36 3.66
C THR A 258 8.63 -26.86 2.54
N GLU A 259 9.63 -27.66 2.18
CA GLU A 259 10.51 -27.41 1.04
C GLU A 259 9.77 -27.73 -0.27
N ILE A 260 9.86 -26.84 -1.25
CA ILE A 260 9.22 -27.02 -2.56
C ILE A 260 10.22 -27.71 -3.50
N LYS A 261 9.97 -28.98 -3.83
CA LYS A 261 10.89 -29.78 -4.67
C LYS A 261 10.35 -29.95 -6.08
N ALA A 262 11.13 -29.55 -7.08
CA ALA A 262 10.77 -29.83 -8.46
C ALA A 262 10.66 -31.36 -8.68
N PRO A 263 9.70 -31.83 -9.50
CA PRO A 263 9.55 -33.25 -9.84
C PRO A 263 10.59 -33.76 -10.86
N PHE A 264 11.66 -32.99 -11.06
CA PHE A 264 12.74 -33.24 -11.99
C PHE A 264 14.05 -32.70 -11.41
N ASP A 265 15.18 -33.16 -11.95
CA ASP A 265 16.49 -32.72 -11.50
C ASP A 265 16.72 -31.23 -11.80
N VAL A 266 17.14 -30.51 -10.75
CA VAL A 266 17.59 -29.13 -10.82
C VAL A 266 19.04 -29.12 -10.37
N PRO A 267 20.00 -28.84 -11.28
CA PRO A 267 21.42 -28.78 -10.91
C PRO A 267 21.65 -27.74 -9.81
N THR A 268 22.47 -28.07 -8.81
CA THR A 268 22.70 -27.24 -7.63
C THR A 268 23.30 -25.87 -7.97
N ASP A 269 24.12 -25.81 -9.02
CA ASP A 269 24.76 -24.59 -9.52
C ASP A 269 23.84 -23.73 -10.39
N ALA A 270 22.67 -24.24 -10.79
CA ALA A 270 21.80 -23.58 -11.76
C ALA A 270 21.05 -22.36 -11.18
N ASN A 271 20.91 -22.27 -9.85
CA ASN A 271 20.32 -21.14 -9.09
C ASN A 271 19.16 -20.41 -9.82
N PRO A 272 18.09 -21.11 -10.22
CA PRO A 272 17.02 -20.50 -10.99
C PRO A 272 16.24 -19.50 -10.14
N LYS A 273 15.71 -18.47 -10.79
CA LYS A 273 14.73 -17.56 -10.16
C LYS A 273 13.37 -18.23 -10.12
N TYR A 274 12.81 -18.35 -8.92
CA TYR A 274 11.47 -18.91 -8.69
C TYR A 274 10.40 -17.82 -8.60
N THR A 275 9.26 -18.09 -9.23
CA THR A 275 8.01 -17.33 -9.04
C THR A 275 6.88 -18.31 -8.77
N TYR A 276 6.09 -18.03 -7.73
CA TYR A 276 4.92 -18.83 -7.35
C TYR A 276 3.64 -18.11 -7.71
N THR A 277 2.64 -18.87 -8.16
CA THR A 277 1.30 -18.36 -8.43
C THR A 277 0.30 -19.31 -7.79
N LEU A 278 -0.51 -18.80 -6.86
CA LEU A 278 -1.62 -19.54 -6.29
C LEU A 278 -2.72 -19.70 -7.35
N LEU A 279 -2.96 -20.94 -7.78
CA LEU A 279 -3.95 -21.27 -8.81
C LEU A 279 -5.32 -21.58 -8.21
N ASP A 280 -5.35 -22.29 -7.09
CA ASP A 280 -6.59 -22.71 -6.44
C ASP A 280 -6.41 -22.75 -4.91
N LYS A 281 -7.39 -22.19 -4.20
CA LYS A 281 -7.51 -22.16 -2.74
C LYS A 281 -8.92 -22.44 -2.25
N SER A 282 -9.74 -23.09 -3.08
CA SER A 282 -11.15 -23.38 -2.78
C SER A 282 -11.35 -24.49 -1.73
N THR A 283 -10.31 -25.27 -1.46
CA THR A 283 -10.29 -26.35 -0.46
C THR A 283 -9.07 -26.24 0.44
N ASP A 284 -8.92 -27.12 1.42
CA ASP A 284 -7.71 -27.22 2.25
C ASP A 284 -6.46 -27.69 1.47
N ILE A 285 -6.65 -28.17 0.23
CA ILE A 285 -5.56 -28.53 -0.67
C ILE A 285 -5.38 -27.38 -1.65
N TRP A 286 -4.35 -26.57 -1.43
CA TRP A 286 -4.03 -25.45 -2.31
C TRP A 286 -3.16 -25.90 -3.46
N LYS A 287 -3.40 -25.35 -4.65
CA LYS A 287 -2.63 -25.63 -5.87
C LYS A 287 -1.83 -24.42 -6.28
N TYR A 288 -0.55 -24.62 -6.54
CA TYR A 288 0.36 -23.58 -7.01
C TYR A 288 1.00 -23.95 -8.35
N LYS A 289 1.29 -22.93 -9.17
CA LYS A 289 2.22 -23.00 -10.29
C LYS A 289 3.56 -22.44 -9.87
N VAL A 290 4.64 -23.12 -10.25
CA VAL A 290 6.01 -22.65 -10.10
C VAL A 290 6.57 -22.35 -11.47
N ASN A 291 7.09 -21.14 -11.66
CA ASN A 291 7.85 -20.76 -12.84
C ASN A 291 9.32 -20.61 -12.43
N MET A 292 10.20 -21.23 -13.18
CA MET A 292 11.64 -21.19 -12.99
C MET A 292 12.28 -20.55 -14.20
N VAL A 293 13.14 -19.55 -13.97
CA VAL A 293 13.95 -18.91 -15.01
C VAL A 293 15.42 -19.07 -14.66
N TYR A 294 16.15 -19.78 -15.51
CA TYR A 294 17.58 -20.03 -15.36
C TYR A 294 18.39 -18.84 -15.89
N TYR A 295 19.68 -18.77 -15.54
CA TYR A 295 20.58 -17.70 -15.96
C TYR A 295 20.75 -17.58 -17.48
N ASP A 296 20.69 -18.70 -18.19
CA ASP A 296 20.74 -18.78 -19.65
C ASP A 296 19.41 -18.40 -20.33
N GLY A 297 18.39 -18.05 -19.55
CA GLY A 297 17.05 -17.72 -20.02
C GLY A 297 16.14 -18.93 -20.24
N THR A 298 16.63 -20.15 -20.04
CA THR A 298 15.82 -21.37 -20.07
C THR A 298 14.68 -21.25 -19.05
N LYS A 299 13.49 -21.73 -19.42
CA LYS A 299 12.30 -21.72 -18.56
C LYS A 299 11.81 -23.13 -18.31
N LYS A 300 11.49 -23.42 -17.05
CA LYS A 300 10.78 -24.64 -16.66
C LYS A 300 9.61 -24.26 -15.77
N GLU A 301 8.59 -25.10 -15.76
CA GLU A 301 7.44 -24.95 -14.89
C GLU A 301 6.99 -26.30 -14.36
N PHE A 302 6.34 -26.28 -13.20
CA PHE A 302 5.62 -27.41 -12.64
C PHE A 302 4.50 -26.90 -11.73
N THR A 303 3.66 -27.81 -11.28
CA THR A 303 2.62 -27.51 -10.29
C THR A 303 2.85 -28.31 -9.03
N PHE A 304 2.37 -27.83 -7.90
CA PHE A 304 2.29 -28.63 -6.69
C PHE A 304 1.00 -28.36 -5.94
N THR A 305 0.61 -29.31 -5.11
CA THR A 305 -0.42 -29.13 -4.12
C THR A 305 0.15 -29.20 -2.71
N ILE A 306 -0.50 -28.50 -1.80
CA ILE A 306 -0.18 -28.53 -0.38
C ILE A 306 -1.45 -28.59 0.47
N ASN A 307 -1.47 -29.50 1.44
CA ASN A 307 -2.50 -29.48 2.48
C ASN A 307 -2.16 -28.39 3.49
N ILE A 308 -3.00 -27.35 3.59
CA ILE A 308 -2.70 -26.18 4.43
C ILE A 308 -2.72 -26.49 5.93
N ASN A 309 -3.38 -27.58 6.34
CA ASN A 309 -3.48 -27.97 7.74
C ASN A 309 -2.25 -28.76 8.22
N THR A 310 -1.63 -29.53 7.33
CA THR A 310 -0.50 -30.42 7.69
C THR A 310 0.83 -30.04 7.06
N GLY A 311 0.84 -29.22 6.02
CA GLY A 311 2.02 -28.96 5.19
C GLY A 311 2.38 -30.10 4.23
N GLU A 312 1.54 -31.12 4.08
CA GLU A 312 1.79 -32.26 3.18
C GLU A 312 1.85 -31.79 1.72
N TYR A 313 2.95 -32.09 1.05
CA TYR A 313 3.31 -31.58 -0.27
C TYR A 313 3.30 -32.67 -1.34
N LYS A 314 2.75 -32.36 -2.53
CA LYS A 314 2.79 -33.24 -3.71
C LYS A 314 3.06 -32.43 -4.97
N ALA A 315 4.16 -32.74 -5.67
CA ALA A 315 4.48 -32.13 -6.96
C ALA A 315 3.85 -32.91 -8.13
N SER A 316 3.49 -32.19 -9.20
CA SER A 316 3.05 -32.76 -10.47
C SER A 316 3.59 -31.93 -11.64
N VAL A 317 3.95 -32.61 -12.73
CA VAL A 317 4.32 -31.98 -14.01
C VAL A 317 3.05 -31.61 -14.76
#